data_AF-A0A7W0ZKS7-F1
#
_entry.id   AF-A0A7W0ZKS7-F1
#
_cell.length_a   1.000
_cell.length_b   1.000
_cell.length_c   1.000
_cell.angle_alpha   90.00
_cell.angle_beta   90.00
_cell.angle_gamma   90.00
#
_symmetry.space_group_name_H-M   'P 1'
#
loop_
_entity.id
_entity.type
_entity.pdbx_description
1 polymer ?
#
loop_
_entity_poly.entity_id
_entity_poly.type
_entity_poly.pdbx_seq_one_letter_code
_entity_poly.pdbx_strand_id
1 'polypeptide(L)'
;MRSLIYRTHLWLGVIVALPVLAWTTSGLLYAWPRAVEGGRIETIDAARVVVSSPEAIEHANEFAKRGLPITALTLLMRDGRPVYQAIGGMGADSLLVDAETGMVMQTPPPGILTRYFRQAHFYFFAGSWQVPLLIL
;
A
#
# COMPACT_ATOMS: atom_id res chain seq x y z
N MET A 1 -6.28 41.67 22.14
CA MET A 1 -7.28 40.58 21.93
C MET A 1 -7.52 40.27 20.44
N ARG A 2 -7.86 41.24 19.57
CA ARG A 2 -8.05 40.99 18.12
C ARG A 2 -6.89 40.27 17.42
N SER A 3 -5.65 40.69 17.67
CA SER A 3 -4.45 40.07 17.07
C SER A 3 -4.24 38.62 17.51
N LEU A 4 -4.57 38.29 18.77
CA LEU A 4 -4.51 36.92 19.28
C LEU A 4 -5.54 36.04 18.59
N ILE A 5 -6.80 36.49 18.52
CA ILE A 5 -7.89 35.76 17.84
C ILE A 5 -7.53 35.51 16.37
N TYR A 6 -7.01 36.53 15.67
CA TYR A 6 -6.60 36.40 14.27
C TYR A 6 -5.46 35.40 14.09
N ARG A 7 -4.40 35.49 14.90
CA ARG A 7 -3.27 34.55 14.84
C ARG A 7 -3.71 33.13 15.16
N THR A 8 -4.52 32.93 16.18
CA THR A 8 -5.05 31.60 16.53
C THR A 8 -5.90 31.05 15.39
N HIS A 9 -6.82 31.84 14.82
CA HIS A 9 -7.66 31.41 13.71
C HIS A 9 -6.82 31.03 12.48
N LEU A 10 -5.78 31.82 12.16
CA LEU A 10 -4.90 31.53 11.04
C LEU A 10 -4.14 30.22 11.24
N TRP A 11 -3.54 30.01 12.41
CA TRP A 11 -2.84 28.77 12.71
C TRP A 11 -3.77 27.56 12.72
N LEU A 12 -4.97 27.70 13.30
CA LEU A 12 -5.97 26.64 13.32
C LEU A 12 -6.44 26.30 11.89
N GLY A 13 -6.63 27.33 11.06
CA GLY A 13 -6.92 27.19 9.63
C GLY A 13 -5.83 26.44 8.89
N VAL A 14 -4.55 26.77 9.11
CA VAL A 14 -3.42 26.06 8.48
C VAL A 14 -3.33 24.61 8.95
N ILE A 15 -3.47 24.36 10.26
CA ILE A 15 -3.40 23.02 10.86
C ILE A 15 -4.51 22.12 10.32
N VAL A 16 -5.69 22.66 10.05
CA VAL A 16 -6.81 21.89 9.47
C VAL A 16 -6.71 21.78 7.95
N ALA A 17 -6.33 22.86 7.26
CA ALA A 17 -6.29 22.89 5.79
C ALA A 17 -5.21 21.96 5.22
N LEU A 18 -4.03 21.86 5.86
CA LEU A 18 -2.93 21.03 5.34
C LEU A 18 -3.29 19.52 5.27
N PRO A 19 -3.81 18.88 6.34
CA PRO A 19 -4.28 17.50 6.28
C PRO A 19 -5.40 17.31 5.24
N VAL A 20 -6.39 18.21 5.20
CA VAL A 20 -7.51 18.12 4.25
C VAL A 20 -7.02 18.21 2.80
N LEU A 21 -6.11 19.14 2.52
CA LEU A 21 -5.50 19.27 1.20
C LEU A 21 -4.72 18.01 0.84
N ALA A 22 -3.87 17.50 1.73
CA ALA A 22 -3.10 16.29 1.51
C ALA A 22 -4.00 15.06 1.28
N TRP A 23 -5.08 14.94 2.05
CA TRP A 23 -6.06 13.87 1.89
C TRP A 23 -6.80 14.00 0.54
N THR A 24 -7.22 15.21 0.17
CA THR A 24 -7.92 15.46 -1.11
C THR A 24 -7.01 15.16 -2.30
N THR A 25 -5.78 15.66 -2.30
CA THR A 25 -4.83 15.42 -3.40
C THR A 25 -4.40 13.96 -3.48
N SER A 26 -4.31 13.25 -2.35
CA SER A 26 -4.03 11.82 -2.36
C SER A 26 -5.20 11.00 -2.95
N GLY A 27 -6.44 11.36 -2.65
CA GLY A 27 -7.62 10.75 -3.29
C GLY A 27 -7.69 11.01 -4.80
N LEU A 28 -7.37 12.23 -5.23
CA LEU A 28 -7.29 12.56 -6.66
C LEU A 28 -6.19 11.77 -7.37
N LEU A 29 -5.01 11.63 -6.75
CA LEU A 29 -3.93 10.79 -7.28
C LEU A 29 -4.33 9.32 -7.35
N TYR A 30 -5.08 8.82 -6.37
CA TYR A 30 -5.59 7.44 -6.38
C TYR A 30 -6.56 7.18 -7.54
N ALA A 31 -7.43 8.14 -7.83
CA ALA A 31 -8.34 8.06 -8.97
C ALA A 31 -7.63 8.20 -10.33
N TRP A 32 -6.39 8.72 -10.34
CA TRP A 32 -5.65 8.94 -11.58
C TRP A 32 -5.03 7.63 -12.11
N PRO A 33 -5.36 7.21 -13.35
CA PRO A 33 -4.84 5.97 -13.90
C PRO A 33 -3.31 5.94 -13.91
N ARG A 34 -2.73 4.85 -13.39
CA ARG A 34 -1.27 4.59 -13.32
C ARG A 34 -0.47 5.52 -12.40
N ALA A 35 -1.09 6.40 -11.61
CA ALA A 35 -0.34 7.26 -10.68
C ALA A 35 0.17 6.50 -9.44
N VAL A 36 -0.52 5.44 -9.03
CA VAL A 36 -0.17 4.61 -7.87
C VAL A 36 -0.11 3.14 -8.29
N GLU A 37 0.83 2.38 -7.72
CA GLU A 37 0.92 0.94 -7.91
C GLU A 37 -0.42 0.26 -7.58
N GLY A 38 -0.95 -0.55 -8.51
CA GLY A 38 -2.26 -1.21 -8.36
C GLY A 38 -3.47 -0.37 -8.76
N GLY A 39 -3.29 0.86 -9.27
CA GLY A 39 -4.38 1.72 -9.75
C GLY A 39 -5.08 1.26 -11.03
N ARG A 40 -4.74 0.08 -11.57
CA ARG A 40 -5.43 -0.55 -12.69
C ARG A 40 -6.01 -1.87 -12.22
N ILE A 41 -7.33 -1.97 -12.24
CA ILE A 41 -8.02 -3.23 -11.99
C ILE A 41 -7.89 -4.06 -13.26
N GLU A 42 -7.03 -5.08 -13.20
CA GLU A 42 -6.91 -6.08 -14.26
C GLU A 42 -7.52 -7.39 -13.75
N THR A 43 -8.38 -8.01 -14.54
CA THR A 43 -8.93 -9.32 -14.24
C THR A 43 -7.82 -10.37 -14.35
N ILE A 44 -7.70 -11.21 -13.33
CA ILE A 44 -6.77 -12.34 -13.36
C ILE A 44 -7.35 -13.40 -14.28
N ASP A 45 -6.60 -13.74 -15.33
CA ASP A 45 -6.90 -14.90 -16.16
C ASP A 45 -6.38 -16.16 -15.46
N ALA A 46 -7.31 -17.02 -15.00
CA ALA A 46 -6.98 -18.23 -14.28
C ALA A 46 -6.15 -19.22 -15.11
N ALA A 47 -6.22 -19.17 -16.45
CA ALA A 47 -5.42 -20.04 -17.32
C ALA A 47 -3.91 -19.72 -17.26
N ARG A 48 -3.56 -18.50 -16.81
CA ARG A 48 -2.16 -18.07 -16.63
C ARG A 48 -1.61 -18.46 -15.26
N VAL A 49 -2.44 -18.94 -14.34
CA VAL A 49 -2.00 -19.38 -13.01
C VAL A 49 -1.57 -20.83 -13.10
N VAL A 50 -0.26 -21.06 -13.18
CA VAL A 50 0.35 -22.40 -13.26
C VAL A 50 0.75 -22.88 -11.87
N VAL A 51 1.29 -21.98 -11.05
CA VAL A 51 1.73 -22.26 -9.68
C VAL A 51 0.53 -22.22 -8.75
N SER A 52 0.39 -23.26 -7.94
CA SER A 52 -0.65 -23.35 -6.92
C SER A 52 -0.31 -22.53 -5.67
N SER A 53 -1.33 -22.18 -4.87
CA SER A 53 -1.11 -21.45 -3.62
C SER A 53 -0.14 -22.14 -2.64
N PRO A 54 -0.17 -23.49 -2.45
CA PRO A 54 0.83 -24.19 -1.63
C PRO A 54 2.24 -24.11 -2.20
N GLU A 55 2.43 -24.29 -3.51
CA GLU A 55 3.73 -24.17 -4.16
C GLU A 55 4.30 -22.74 -4.03
N ALA A 56 3.46 -21.72 -4.16
CA ALA A 56 3.89 -20.34 -3.95
C ALA A 56 4.40 -20.09 -2.51
N ILE A 57 3.79 -20.71 -1.51
CA ILE A 57 4.26 -20.66 -0.11
C ILE A 57 5.60 -21.38 0.03
N GLU A 58 5.75 -22.55 -0.60
CA GLU A 58 6.99 -23.32 -0.59
C GLU A 58 8.14 -22.52 -1.21
N HIS A 59 7.94 -21.99 -2.42
CA HIS A 59 8.93 -21.13 -3.08
C HIS A 59 9.30 -19.91 -2.22
N ALA A 60 8.33 -19.27 -1.58
CA ALA A 60 8.59 -18.14 -0.68
C ALA A 60 9.45 -18.54 0.54
N ASN A 61 9.18 -19.70 1.14
CA ASN A 61 9.96 -20.24 2.26
C ASN A 61 11.38 -20.64 1.85
N GLU A 62 11.52 -21.29 0.68
CA GLU A 62 12.81 -21.66 0.10
C GLU A 62 13.66 -20.41 -0.16
N PHE A 63 13.08 -19.39 -0.79
CA PHE A 63 13.76 -18.11 -1.04
C PHE A 63 14.20 -17.43 0.24
N ALA A 64 13.34 -17.44 1.27
CA ALA A 64 13.65 -16.88 2.59
C ALA A 64 14.62 -17.75 3.42
N LYS A 65 14.93 -18.98 2.98
CA LYS A 65 15.71 -19.99 3.72
C LYS A 65 15.18 -20.28 5.13
N ARG A 66 13.88 -20.05 5.35
CA ARG A 66 13.17 -20.26 6.61
C ARG A 66 11.68 -20.35 6.33
N GLY A 67 10.94 -21.00 7.23
CA GLY A 67 9.48 -20.88 7.25
C GLY A 67 9.08 -19.44 7.55
N LEU A 68 8.51 -18.74 6.57
CA LEU A 68 7.93 -17.42 6.78
C LEU A 68 6.61 -17.59 7.55
N PRO A 69 6.35 -16.77 8.57
CA PRO A 69 5.05 -16.72 9.23
C PRO A 69 4.06 -16.00 8.32
N ILE A 70 3.71 -16.61 7.18
CA ILE A 70 2.79 -16.06 6.19
C ILE A 70 1.41 -15.97 6.83
N THR A 71 0.93 -14.74 7.03
CA THR A 71 -0.39 -14.45 7.59
C THR A 71 -1.43 -14.23 6.51
N ALA A 72 -1.00 -13.86 5.31
CA ALA A 72 -1.86 -13.70 4.14
C ALA A 72 -1.12 -14.05 2.85
N LEU A 73 -1.83 -14.68 1.91
CA LEU A 73 -1.39 -14.93 0.55
C LEU A 73 -2.46 -14.36 -0.39
N THR A 74 -2.11 -13.32 -1.15
CA THR A 74 -3.04 -12.64 -2.07
C THR A 74 -2.58 -12.82 -3.51
N LEU A 75 -3.46 -13.30 -4.38
CA LEU A 75 -3.20 -13.32 -5.82
C LEU A 75 -3.60 -11.97 -6.42
N LEU A 76 -2.67 -11.31 -7.10
CA LEU A 76 -2.86 -9.98 -7.68
C LEU A 76 -2.21 -9.86 -9.07
N MET A 77 -2.69 -8.90 -9.86
CA MET A 77 -2.04 -8.53 -11.12
C MET A 77 -0.96 -7.48 -10.86
N ARG A 78 0.26 -7.73 -11.33
CA ARG A 78 1.37 -6.78 -11.30
C ARG A 78 2.06 -6.75 -12.66
N ASP A 79 2.15 -5.56 -13.25
CA ASP A 79 2.81 -5.34 -14.55
C ASP A 79 2.33 -6.30 -15.66
N GLY A 80 1.02 -6.60 -15.66
CA GLY A 80 0.38 -7.51 -16.61
C GLY A 80 0.57 -9.01 -16.32
N ARG A 81 1.13 -9.38 -15.16
CA ARG A 81 1.35 -10.77 -14.74
C ARG A 81 0.60 -11.11 -13.45
N PRO A 82 0.07 -12.34 -13.31
CA PRO A 82 -0.46 -12.82 -12.04
C PRO A 82 0.70 -13.13 -11.08
N VAL A 83 0.62 -12.60 -9.87
CA VAL A 83 1.66 -12.75 -8.84
C VAL A 83 1.00 -13.01 -7.50
N TYR A 84 1.51 -14.00 -6.77
CA TYR A 84 1.18 -14.20 -5.37
C TYR A 84 2.01 -13.26 -4.49
N GLN A 85 1.34 -12.44 -3.69
CA GLN A 85 1.97 -11.68 -2.63
C GLN A 85 1.83 -12.43 -1.30
N ALA A 86 2.94 -13.00 -0.83
CA ALA A 86 3.04 -13.58 0.49
C ALA A 86 3.41 -12.48 1.49
N ILE A 87 2.59 -12.31 2.52
CA ILE A 87 2.80 -11.32 3.58
C ILE A 87 3.14 -12.08 4.87
N GLY A 88 4.36 -11.89 5.35
CA GLY A 88 4.85 -12.44 6.61
C GLY A 88 4.69 -11.47 7.78
N GLY A 89 4.30 -11.99 8.95
CA GLY A 89 4.30 -11.26 10.22
C GLY A 89 3.56 -9.91 10.17
N MET A 90 4.12 -8.86 10.81
CA MET A 90 3.59 -7.48 10.80
C MET A 90 3.77 -6.76 9.45
N GLY A 91 3.75 -7.47 8.33
CA GLY A 91 3.88 -6.90 6.98
C GLY A 91 5.30 -6.48 6.58
N ALA A 92 6.32 -6.84 7.38
CA ALA A 92 7.72 -6.49 7.12
C ALA A 92 8.37 -7.38 6.04
N ASP A 93 7.95 -8.65 5.97
CA ASP A 93 8.46 -9.62 5.00
C ASP A 93 7.41 -9.85 3.93
N SER A 94 7.44 -9.07 2.84
CA SER A 94 6.57 -9.31 1.69
C SER A 94 7.37 -9.84 0.50
N LEU A 95 7.04 -11.05 0.06
CA LEU A 95 7.60 -11.65 -1.15
C LEU A 95 6.53 -11.73 -2.23
N LEU A 96 6.98 -11.61 -3.46
CA LEU A 96 6.18 -11.78 -4.66
C LEU A 96 6.63 -13.06 -5.35
N VAL A 97 5.69 -13.93 -5.68
CA VAL A 97 5.94 -15.17 -6.42
C VAL A 97 5.16 -15.10 -7.71
N ASP A 98 5.86 -15.10 -8.85
CA ASP A 98 5.24 -15.10 -10.17
C ASP A 98 4.40 -16.38 -10.35
N ALA A 99 3.10 -16.23 -10.62
CA ALA A 99 2.17 -17.35 -10.65
C ALA A 99 2.24 -18.17 -11.95
N GLU A 100 2.96 -17.69 -12.97
CA GLU A 100 3.24 -18.42 -14.21
C GLU A 100 4.51 -19.28 -14.09
N THR A 101 5.51 -18.78 -13.36
CA THR A 101 6.88 -19.34 -13.39
C THR A 101 7.41 -19.83 -12.04
N GLY A 102 6.78 -19.45 -10.93
CA GLY A 102 7.26 -19.75 -9.57
C GLY A 102 8.45 -18.89 -9.13
N MET A 103 8.89 -17.95 -9.96
CA MET A 103 10.02 -17.09 -9.64
C MET A 103 9.68 -16.15 -8.48
N VAL A 104 10.52 -16.18 -7.44
CA VAL A 104 10.36 -15.34 -6.25
C VAL A 104 11.18 -14.07 -6.38
N MET A 105 10.57 -12.94 -6.04
CA MET A 105 11.23 -11.65 -5.95
C MET A 105 10.83 -10.93 -4.67
N GLN A 106 11.73 -10.10 -4.14
CA GLN A 106 11.37 -9.22 -3.03
C GLN A 106 10.36 -8.19 -3.50
N THR A 107 9.40 -7.85 -2.64
CA THR A 107 8.49 -6.75 -2.94
C THR A 107 9.30 -5.46 -3.03
N PRO A 108 9.32 -4.78 -4.18
CA PRO A 108 10.06 -3.54 -4.31
C PRO A 108 9.46 -2.50 -3.36
N PRO A 109 10.28 -1.57 -2.84
CA PRO A 109 9.77 -0.51 -2.01
C PRO A 109 8.78 0.35 -2.81
N PRO A 110 7.71 0.86 -2.18
CA PRO A 110 6.73 1.67 -2.88
C PRO A 110 7.39 2.93 -3.47
N GLY A 111 6.98 3.30 -4.67
CA GLY A 111 7.40 4.54 -5.33
C GLY A 111 7.01 5.79 -4.52
N ILE A 112 7.59 6.95 -4.84
CA ILE A 112 7.36 8.21 -4.10
C ILE A 112 5.88 8.58 -4.07
N LEU A 113 5.16 8.43 -5.19
CA LEU A 113 3.72 8.70 -5.27
C LEU A 113 2.91 7.71 -4.43
N THR A 114 3.22 6.42 -4.49
CA THR A 114 2.59 5.39 -3.66
C THR A 114 2.82 5.65 -2.18
N ARG A 115 4.04 6.08 -1.79
CA ARG A 115 4.35 6.49 -0.41
C ARG A 115 3.54 7.71 0.01
N TYR A 116 3.51 8.76 -0.80
CA TYR A 116 2.73 9.95 -0.54
C TYR A 116 1.25 9.61 -0.37
N PHE A 117 0.67 8.85 -1.30
CA PHE A 117 -0.71 8.37 -1.21
C PHE A 117 -0.96 7.65 0.13
N ARG A 118 -0.14 6.64 0.46
CA ARG A 118 -0.31 5.90 1.72
C ARG A 118 -0.25 6.82 2.94
N GLN A 119 0.75 7.71 2.98
CA GLN A 119 0.94 8.63 4.11
C GLN A 119 -0.19 9.64 4.23
N ALA A 120 -0.58 10.28 3.14
CA ALA A 120 -1.55 11.35 3.11
C ALA A 120 -3.00 10.87 3.20
N HIS A 121 -3.34 9.77 2.52
CA HIS A 121 -4.70 9.26 2.46
C HIS A 121 -5.13 8.59 3.76
N PHE A 122 -4.22 7.84 4.39
CA PHE A 122 -4.48 7.13 5.65
C PHE A 122 -3.94 7.87 6.87
N TYR A 123 -3.48 9.11 6.72
CA TYR A 123 -2.89 9.92 7.79
C TYR A 123 -1.77 9.22 8.60
N PHE A 124 -0.99 8.33 7.98
CA PHE A 124 0.10 7.62 8.70
C PHE A 124 1.16 8.58 9.26
N PHE A 125 1.30 9.79 8.69
CA PHE A 125 2.20 10.82 9.21
C PHE A 125 1.74 11.37 10.57
N ALA A 126 0.47 11.20 10.94
CA ALA A 126 -0.11 11.79 12.15
C ALA A 126 0.12 10.93 13.41
N GLY A 127 0.77 9.76 13.28
CA GLY A 127 1.07 8.90 14.42
C GLY A 127 -0.18 8.53 15.22
N SER A 128 -0.18 8.82 16.53
CA SER A 128 -1.33 8.53 17.40
C SER A 128 -2.62 9.29 17.04
N TRP A 129 -2.51 10.37 16.27
CA TRP A 129 -3.67 11.15 15.78
C TRP A 129 -4.31 10.57 14.52
N GLN A 130 -3.72 9.53 13.93
CA GLN A 130 -4.25 8.89 12.72
C GLN A 130 -5.72 8.49 12.89
N VAL A 131 -6.05 7.77 13.96
CA VAL A 131 -7.42 7.27 14.19
C VAL A 131 -8.41 8.40 14.43
N PRO A 132 -8.14 9.39 15.31
CA PRO A 132 -8.99 10.58 15.43
C PRO A 132 -9.24 11.30 14.10
N LEU A 133 -8.21 11.48 13.27
CA LEU A 133 -8.33 12.18 11.98
C LEU A 133 -9.11 11.39 10.92
N LEU A 134 -9.18 10.06 11.03
CA LEU A 134 -9.95 9.21 10.11
C LEU A 134 -11.44 9.12 10.45
N ILE A 135 -11.82 9.40 11.70
CA ILE A 135 -13.20 9.24 12.19
C ILE A 135 -13.98 10.57 12.19
N LEU A 136 -13.27 11.70 12.16
CA LEU A 136 -13.84 13.05 11.99
C LEU A 136 -14.27 13.30 10.54
#